data_AF-A0A9W8FHL5-F1
#
_entry.id   AF-A0A9W8FHL5-F1
#
_cell.length_a   1.000
_cell.length_b   1.000
_cell.length_c   1.000
_cell.angle_alpha   90.00
_cell.angle_beta   90.00
_cell.angle_gamma   90.00
#
_symmetry.space_group_name_H-M   'P 1'
#
loop_
_entity.id
_entity.type
_entity.pdbx_description
1 polymer ?
#
loop_
_entity_poly.entity_id
_entity_poly.type
_entity_poly.pdbx_seq_one_letter_code
_entity_poly.pdbx_strand_id
1 'polypeptide(L)'
;MSALLRTATTAAATVQSRSLTHSKGKLTASVLKQCQCAMSGQAARNPYLKDFKYRDTVEVKDGTLKLSKEEHAMIDRFIRINQAGETAAVTIYKGQMAVLGRDPELKTLLTHMRDQEVVHLEIMDRHIADFKVRPTLLQPVAAVGGYVLGVVSALLGVRSAMTCTEAVETKIGTHYNDQLRDLHTLQHAELDELKRSIAKCRDEELEHLDTAVDHGARMAPLYRLQFELIKGGCGVAIWLCERI
;
A
#
# COMPACT_ATOMS: atom_id res chain seq x y z
N MET A 1 46.06 -38.37 -0.13
CA MET A 1 45.38 -37.37 0.73
C MET A 1 44.52 -36.34 -0.04
N SER A 2 44.17 -36.56 -1.32
CA SER A 2 43.45 -35.53 -2.14
C SER A 2 41.97 -35.85 -2.44
N ALA A 3 41.51 -37.10 -2.19
CA ALA A 3 40.12 -37.50 -2.46
C ALA A 3 39.16 -37.28 -1.28
N LEU A 4 39.64 -37.43 -0.04
CA LEU A 4 38.81 -37.30 1.18
C LEU A 4 38.50 -35.85 1.59
N LEU A 5 39.30 -34.88 1.13
CA LEU A 5 39.06 -33.45 1.39
C LEU A 5 38.06 -32.81 0.40
N ARG A 6 37.77 -33.45 -0.75
CA ARG A 6 36.80 -32.91 -1.72
C ARG A 6 35.35 -33.30 -1.40
N THR A 7 35.11 -34.43 -0.73
CA THR A 7 33.76 -34.88 -0.39
C THR A 7 33.15 -34.14 0.80
N ALA A 8 33.97 -33.76 1.79
CA ALA A 8 33.51 -33.00 2.96
C ALA A 8 33.05 -31.57 2.60
N THR A 9 33.75 -30.91 1.67
CA THR A 9 33.45 -29.53 1.26
C THR A 9 32.15 -29.43 0.46
N THR A 10 31.83 -30.42 -0.37
CA THR A 10 30.59 -30.45 -1.18
C THR A 10 29.35 -30.75 -0.32
N ALA A 11 29.48 -31.58 0.72
CA ALA A 11 28.38 -31.89 1.63
C ALA A 11 28.00 -30.68 2.52
N ALA A 12 29.00 -29.95 3.04
CA ALA A 12 28.77 -28.74 3.84
C ALA A 12 28.09 -27.63 3.03
N ALA A 13 28.53 -27.39 1.78
CA ALA A 13 27.91 -26.41 0.89
C ALA A 13 26.47 -26.76 0.48
N THR A 14 26.15 -28.07 0.38
CA THR A 14 24.80 -28.55 0.05
C THR A 14 23.85 -28.47 1.24
N VAL A 15 24.32 -28.71 2.46
CA VAL A 15 23.53 -28.57 3.70
C VAL A 15 23.30 -27.10 4.05
N GLN A 16 24.30 -26.24 3.88
CA GLN A 16 24.19 -24.81 4.15
C GLN A 16 23.29 -24.09 3.13
N SER A 17 23.34 -24.50 1.85
CA SER A 17 22.40 -24.01 0.84
C SER A 17 20.97 -24.48 1.06
N ARG A 18 20.74 -25.74 1.48
CA ARG A 18 19.41 -26.25 1.87
C ARG A 18 18.83 -25.58 3.13
N SER A 19 19.67 -25.27 4.12
CA SER A 19 19.26 -24.54 5.33
C SER A 19 18.86 -23.10 5.01
N LEU A 20 19.62 -22.42 4.15
CA LEU A 20 19.32 -21.06 3.68
C LEU A 20 18.05 -21.01 2.82
N THR A 21 17.82 -21.99 1.95
CA THR A 21 16.58 -22.04 1.13
C THR A 21 15.35 -22.37 1.97
N HIS A 22 15.47 -23.24 2.97
CA HIS A 22 14.38 -23.58 3.89
C HIS A 22 14.02 -22.41 4.83
N SER A 23 15.03 -21.67 5.32
CA SER A 23 14.83 -20.47 6.14
C SER A 23 14.22 -19.32 5.33
N LYS A 24 14.69 -19.09 4.09
CA LYS A 24 14.11 -18.09 3.18
C LYS A 24 12.66 -18.40 2.83
N GLY A 25 12.32 -19.67 2.57
CA GLY A 25 10.94 -20.10 2.28
C GLY A 25 9.97 -19.94 3.46
N LYS A 26 10.47 -20.09 4.70
CA LYS A 26 9.68 -19.84 5.92
C LYS A 26 9.50 -18.34 6.19
N LEU A 27 10.53 -17.54 5.95
CA LEU A 27 10.45 -16.08 6.10
C LEU A 27 9.51 -15.46 5.07
N THR A 28 9.61 -15.85 3.80
CA THR A 28 8.69 -15.37 2.75
C THR A 28 7.25 -15.81 3.02
N ALA A 29 7.02 -17.06 3.42
CA ALA A 29 5.70 -17.54 3.82
C ALA A 29 5.17 -16.82 5.08
N SER A 30 6.03 -16.47 6.04
CA SER A 30 5.64 -15.70 7.23
C SER A 30 5.26 -14.26 6.89
N VAL A 31 6.04 -13.59 6.03
CA VAL A 31 5.75 -12.24 5.55
C VAL A 31 4.47 -12.23 4.71
N LEU A 32 4.32 -13.17 3.77
CA LEU A 32 3.08 -13.34 2.99
C LEU A 32 1.87 -13.63 3.88
N LYS A 33 2.02 -14.49 4.89
CA LYS A 33 0.96 -14.81 5.85
C LYS A 33 0.65 -13.63 6.76
N GLN A 34 1.63 -12.81 7.18
CA GLN A 34 1.39 -11.56 7.89
C GLN A 34 0.70 -10.51 7.02
N CYS A 35 1.03 -10.41 5.74
CA CYS A 35 0.32 -9.55 4.79
C CYS A 35 -1.13 -10.02 4.58
N GLN A 36 -1.38 -11.32 4.35
CA GLN A 36 -2.71 -11.88 4.08
C GLN A 36 -3.62 -11.99 5.32
N CYS A 37 -3.08 -12.46 6.45
CA CYS A 37 -3.82 -12.60 7.72
C CYS A 37 -4.16 -11.25 8.34
N ALA A 38 -3.47 -10.18 7.93
CA ALA A 38 -3.77 -8.83 8.37
C ALA A 38 -4.74 -8.08 7.43
N MET A 39 -5.08 -8.60 6.25
CA MET A 39 -6.16 -8.01 5.42
C MET A 39 -7.52 -8.59 5.84
N SER A 40 -7.56 -9.90 6.11
CA SER A 40 -8.77 -10.60 6.53
C SER A 40 -9.02 -10.45 8.04
N GLY A 41 -10.02 -9.64 8.41
CA GLY A 41 -10.51 -9.50 9.79
C GLY A 41 -10.05 -8.24 10.55
N GLN A 42 -9.11 -7.45 10.00
CA GLN A 42 -8.78 -6.13 10.54
C GLN A 42 -9.90 -5.12 10.27
N ALA A 43 -10.49 -5.15 9.07
CA ALA A 43 -11.66 -4.35 8.74
C ALA A 43 -12.78 -4.52 9.77
N ALA A 44 -13.18 -5.75 10.08
CA ALA A 44 -14.28 -6.03 11.02
C ALA A 44 -14.07 -5.47 12.45
N ARG A 45 -12.84 -5.12 12.85
CA ARG A 45 -12.52 -4.53 14.17
C ARG A 45 -12.09 -3.07 14.09
N ASN A 46 -12.04 -2.49 12.89
CA ASN A 46 -11.56 -1.14 12.64
C ASN A 46 -12.63 -0.13 13.10
N PRO A 47 -12.33 0.73 14.10
CA PRO A 47 -13.30 1.69 14.62
C PRO A 47 -13.69 2.77 13.60
N TYR A 48 -12.85 3.06 12.60
CA TYR A 48 -13.11 4.07 11.57
C TYR A 48 -14.11 3.59 10.50
N LEU A 49 -14.32 2.27 10.37
CA LEU A 49 -15.31 1.74 9.43
C LEU A 49 -16.76 2.05 9.81
N LYS A 50 -17.06 2.29 11.09
CA LYS A 50 -18.43 2.64 11.52
C LYS A 50 -18.86 4.02 11.01
N ASP A 51 -17.89 4.92 10.83
CA ASP A 51 -18.09 6.28 10.36
C ASP A 51 -18.09 6.32 8.82
N PHE A 52 -17.61 5.25 8.19
CA PHE A 52 -17.71 5.02 6.76
C PHE A 52 -19.14 4.59 6.38
N LYS A 53 -19.99 5.59 6.12
CA LYS A 53 -21.26 5.40 5.43
C LYS A 53 -21.04 5.45 3.92
N TYR A 54 -20.53 4.36 3.33
CA TYR A 54 -20.79 4.17 1.89
C TYR A 54 -22.30 4.12 1.73
N ARG A 55 -22.85 5.00 0.90
CA ARG A 55 -24.28 4.91 0.59
C ARG A 55 -24.55 3.51 0.05
N ASP A 56 -25.57 2.83 0.58
CA ASP A 56 -25.97 1.46 0.21
C ASP A 56 -25.75 1.26 -1.28
N THR A 57 -24.86 0.31 -1.62
CA THR A 57 -24.45 -0.13 -2.97
C THR A 57 -24.77 0.88 -4.06
N VAL A 58 -23.76 1.49 -4.69
CA VAL A 58 -23.97 2.04 -6.03
C VAL A 58 -24.37 0.83 -6.88
N GLU A 59 -25.68 0.59 -7.00
CA GLU A 59 -26.20 -0.24 -8.07
C GLU A 59 -25.84 0.54 -9.31
N VAL A 60 -24.63 0.29 -9.84
CA VAL A 60 -24.35 0.45 -11.24
C VAL A 60 -25.28 -0.58 -11.89
N LYS A 61 -26.56 -0.21 -12.04
CA LYS A 61 -27.56 -1.08 -12.66
C LYS A 61 -26.98 -1.46 -14.01
N ASP A 62 -26.80 -2.77 -14.20
CA ASP A 62 -26.27 -3.29 -15.45
C ASP A 62 -27.08 -2.67 -16.61
N GLY A 63 -26.42 -1.81 -17.40
CA GLY A 63 -27.01 -1.08 -18.53
C GLY A 63 -27.24 0.44 -18.39
N THR A 64 -27.03 1.09 -17.24
CA THR A 64 -27.23 2.56 -17.11
C THR A 64 -25.95 3.41 -17.23
N LEU A 65 -24.79 2.88 -16.85
CA LEU A 65 -23.52 3.60 -16.97
C LEU A 65 -22.98 3.49 -18.41
N LYS A 66 -23.41 4.41 -19.28
CA LYS A 66 -22.94 4.47 -20.67
C LYS A 66 -21.61 5.23 -20.75
N LEU A 67 -20.53 4.60 -20.31
CA LEU A 67 -19.18 5.11 -20.54
C LEU A 67 -18.69 4.67 -21.92
N SER A 68 -17.91 5.52 -22.57
CA SER A 68 -17.06 5.14 -23.69
C SER A 68 -16.04 4.08 -23.26
N LYS A 69 -15.42 3.41 -24.25
CA LYS A 69 -14.37 2.41 -23.95
C LYS A 69 -13.17 3.05 -23.27
N GLU A 70 -12.86 4.29 -23.65
CA GLU A 70 -11.76 5.08 -23.14
C GLU A 70 -11.99 5.47 -21.67
N GLU A 71 -13.20 5.91 -21.33
CA GLU A 71 -13.61 6.23 -19.95
C GLU A 71 -13.62 5.00 -19.06
N HIS A 72 -14.18 3.88 -19.54
CA HIS A 72 -14.10 2.59 -18.83
C HIS A 72 -12.65 2.20 -18.56
N ALA A 73 -11.79 2.21 -19.58
CA ALA A 73 -10.40 1.84 -19.42
C ALA A 73 -9.65 2.77 -18.46
N MET A 74 -10.01 4.06 -18.40
CA MET A 74 -9.45 5.01 -17.45
C MET A 74 -9.86 4.70 -16.01
N ILE A 75 -11.15 4.49 -15.77
CA ILE A 75 -11.69 4.17 -14.44
C ILE A 75 -11.13 2.84 -13.93
N ASP A 76 -11.05 1.81 -14.79
CA ASP A 76 -10.44 0.53 -14.48
C ASP A 76 -8.97 0.68 -14.03
N ARG A 77 -8.20 1.54 -14.70
CA ARG A 77 -6.81 1.81 -14.29
C ARG A 77 -6.76 2.52 -12.95
N PHE A 78 -7.56 3.55 -12.74
CA PHE A 78 -7.57 4.31 -11.49
C PHE A 78 -7.88 3.43 -10.28
N ILE A 79 -8.99 2.70 -10.33
CA ILE A 79 -9.43 1.83 -9.23
C ILE A 79 -8.36 0.76 -8.95
N ARG A 80 -7.81 0.13 -9.99
CA ARG A 80 -6.77 -0.89 -9.86
C ARG A 80 -5.50 -0.37 -9.18
N ILE A 81 -5.02 0.80 -9.60
CA ILE A 81 -3.79 1.40 -9.07
C ILE A 81 -4.01 1.84 -7.63
N ASN A 82 -5.16 2.45 -7.32
CA ASN A 82 -5.50 2.87 -5.97
C ASN A 82 -5.52 1.66 -5.04
N GLN A 83 -6.21 0.58 -5.42
CA GLN A 83 -6.26 -0.63 -4.61
C GLN A 83 -4.87 -1.24 -4.32
N ALA A 84 -3.97 -1.22 -5.30
CA ALA A 84 -2.59 -1.66 -5.10
C ALA A 84 -1.79 -0.69 -4.21
N GLY A 85 -2.01 0.62 -4.36
CA GLY A 85 -1.44 1.68 -3.53
C GLY A 85 -1.83 1.53 -2.07
N GLU A 86 -3.13 1.42 -1.79
CA GLU A 86 -3.67 1.23 -0.44
C GLU A 86 -3.19 -0.07 0.20
N THR A 87 -3.07 -1.13 -0.61
CA THR A 87 -2.47 -2.39 -0.14
C THR A 87 -1.03 -2.17 0.33
N ALA A 88 -0.23 -1.38 -0.38
CA ALA A 88 1.13 -1.05 0.01
C ALA A 88 1.17 -0.12 1.24
N ALA A 89 0.31 0.90 1.31
CA ALA A 89 0.22 1.83 2.44
C ALA A 89 -0.07 1.08 3.75
N VAL A 90 -1.10 0.23 3.76
CA VAL A 90 -1.44 -0.65 4.89
C VAL A 90 -0.23 -1.48 5.32
N THR A 91 0.53 -2.05 4.39
CA THR A 91 1.68 -2.89 4.73
C THR A 91 2.92 -2.09 5.14
N ILE A 92 3.11 -0.87 4.64
CA ILE A 92 4.15 0.07 5.10
C ILE A 92 3.97 0.33 6.59
N TYR A 93 2.78 0.73 7.04
CA TYR A 93 2.54 0.96 8.45
C TYR A 93 2.70 -0.31 9.28
N LYS A 94 2.26 -1.48 8.79
CA LYS A 94 2.52 -2.76 9.46
C LYS A 94 4.02 -3.02 9.63
N GLY A 95 4.81 -2.73 8.61
CA GLY A 95 6.27 -2.86 8.65
C GLY A 95 6.90 -1.90 9.66
N GLN A 96 6.47 -0.64 9.67
CA GLN A 96 6.94 0.36 10.63
C GLN A 96 6.59 -0.04 12.07
N MET A 97 5.35 -0.47 12.31
CA MET A 97 4.87 -0.96 13.61
C MET A 97 5.62 -2.19 14.10
N ALA A 98 6.07 -3.08 13.20
CA ALA A 98 6.86 -4.25 13.59
C ALA A 98 8.20 -3.87 14.25
N VAL A 99 8.72 -2.67 13.96
CA VAL A 99 9.98 -2.16 14.51
C VAL A 99 9.74 -1.15 15.64
N LEU A 100 8.83 -0.18 15.44
CA LEU A 100 8.62 0.96 16.33
C LEU A 100 7.46 0.77 17.32
N GLY A 101 6.59 -0.23 17.11
CA GLY A 101 5.35 -0.39 17.88
C GLY A 101 5.51 -0.83 19.34
N ARG A 102 6.74 -0.90 19.86
CA ARG A 102 7.01 -1.06 21.30
C ARG A 102 6.85 0.24 22.07
N ASP A 103 7.09 1.37 21.41
CA ASP A 103 6.84 2.69 21.97
C ASP A 103 5.31 2.96 21.97
N PRO A 104 4.69 3.26 23.13
CA PRO A 104 3.24 3.45 23.21
C PRO A 104 2.70 4.61 22.38
N GLU A 105 3.44 5.72 22.28
CA GLU A 105 3.03 6.91 21.52
C GLU A 105 3.08 6.60 20.03
N LEU A 106 4.21 6.06 19.55
CA LEU A 106 4.35 5.66 18.14
C LEU A 106 3.39 4.54 17.76
N LYS A 107 3.14 3.59 18.67
CA LYS A 107 2.14 2.54 18.42
C LYS A 107 0.76 3.14 18.20
N THR A 108 0.37 4.14 18.99
CA THR A 108 -0.94 4.79 18.88
C THR A 108 -1.02 5.55 17.55
N LEU A 109 -0.02 6.37 17.25
CA LEU A 109 0.09 7.12 15.98
C LEU A 109 0.02 6.20 14.76
N LEU A 110 0.89 5.19 14.68
CA LEU A 110 0.97 4.29 13.53
C LEU A 110 -0.27 3.40 13.42
N THR A 111 -0.92 3.07 14.54
CA THR A 111 -2.19 2.34 14.53
C THR A 111 -3.30 3.19 13.91
N HIS A 112 -3.37 4.46 14.29
CA HIS A 112 -4.36 5.39 13.75
C HIS A 112 -4.23 5.53 12.23
N MET A 113 -3.03 5.86 11.74
CA MET A 113 -2.79 6.04 10.30
C MET A 113 -3.06 4.74 9.53
N ARG A 114 -2.53 3.60 10.01
CA ARG A 114 -2.82 2.28 9.41
C ARG A 114 -4.31 2.00 9.33
N ASP A 115 -5.06 2.32 10.38
CA ASP A 115 -6.49 2.02 10.41
C ASP A 115 -7.26 2.90 9.43
N GLN A 116 -6.82 4.13 9.14
CA GLN A 116 -7.35 4.90 8.01
C GLN A 116 -7.04 4.23 6.67
N GLU A 117 -5.81 3.76 6.44
CA GLU A 117 -5.49 3.04 5.19
C GLU A 117 -6.27 1.74 5.01
N VAL A 118 -6.63 1.06 6.10
CA VAL A 118 -7.51 -0.10 6.01
C VAL A 118 -8.90 0.33 5.54
N VAL A 119 -9.40 1.51 5.93
CA VAL A 119 -10.66 2.06 5.39
C VAL A 119 -10.51 2.41 3.92
N HIS A 120 -9.41 3.06 3.53
CA HIS A 120 -9.11 3.37 2.12
C HIS A 120 -9.08 2.10 1.26
N LEU A 121 -8.39 1.06 1.71
CA LEU A 121 -8.34 -0.21 1.00
C LEU A 121 -9.72 -0.86 0.85
N GLU A 122 -10.56 -0.85 1.90
CA GLU A 122 -11.93 -1.36 1.83
C GLU A 122 -12.81 -0.55 0.86
N ILE A 123 -12.60 0.76 0.76
CA ILE A 123 -13.22 1.61 -0.27
C ILE A 123 -12.81 1.12 -1.66
N MET A 124 -11.51 0.92 -1.90
CA MET A 124 -11.01 0.53 -3.21
C MET A 124 -11.42 -0.90 -3.59
N ASP A 125 -11.43 -1.84 -2.64
CA ASP A 125 -11.93 -3.21 -2.87
C ASP A 125 -13.42 -3.23 -3.19
N ARG A 126 -14.20 -2.29 -2.65
CA ARG A 126 -15.59 -2.09 -3.05
C ARG A 126 -15.71 -1.54 -4.47
N HIS A 127 -14.90 -0.53 -4.83
CA HIS A 127 -14.89 -0.01 -6.20
C HIS A 127 -14.47 -1.07 -7.22
N ILE A 128 -13.55 -1.97 -6.85
CA ILE A 128 -13.21 -3.15 -7.65
C ILE A 128 -14.47 -3.98 -7.95
N ALA A 129 -15.31 -4.23 -6.94
CA ALA A 129 -16.55 -4.98 -7.10
C ALA A 129 -17.62 -4.22 -7.90
N ASP A 130 -17.89 -2.96 -7.53
CA ASP A 130 -18.94 -2.12 -8.11
C ASP A 130 -18.69 -1.86 -9.61
N PHE A 131 -17.44 -1.60 -10.00
CA PHE A 131 -17.04 -1.35 -11.39
C PHE A 131 -16.56 -2.61 -12.12
N LYS A 132 -16.60 -3.79 -11.47
CA LYS A 132 -16.15 -5.08 -12.03
C LYS A 132 -14.70 -5.01 -12.56
N VAL A 133 -13.85 -4.25 -11.90
CA VAL A 133 -12.44 -4.04 -12.28
C VAL A 133 -11.64 -5.26 -11.89
N ARG A 134 -10.72 -5.69 -12.76
CA ARG A 134 -9.75 -6.72 -12.40
C ARG A 134 -8.59 -6.11 -11.59
N PRO A 135 -8.27 -6.60 -10.37
CA PRO A 135 -7.08 -6.17 -9.64
C PRO A 135 -5.79 -6.46 -10.42
N THR A 136 -4.74 -5.69 -10.14
CA THR A 136 -3.41 -5.93 -10.74
C THR A 136 -2.81 -7.22 -10.20
N LEU A 137 -2.11 -7.96 -11.06
CA LEU A 137 -1.33 -9.13 -10.64
C LEU A 137 -0.15 -8.74 -9.73
N LEU A 138 0.21 -7.46 -9.68
CA LEU A 138 1.29 -6.94 -8.84
C LEU A 138 0.84 -6.62 -7.41
N GLN A 139 -0.43 -6.76 -7.06
CA GLN A 139 -0.92 -6.45 -5.71
C GLN A 139 -0.14 -7.21 -4.61
N PRO A 140 0.17 -8.51 -4.74
CA PRO A 140 0.99 -9.20 -3.74
C PRO A 140 2.42 -8.67 -3.65
N VAL A 141 2.98 -8.19 -4.78
CA VAL A 141 4.30 -7.56 -4.83
C VAL A 141 4.26 -6.21 -4.11
N ALA A 142 3.20 -5.42 -4.33
CA ALA A 142 2.98 -4.16 -3.63
C ALA A 142 2.86 -4.39 -2.11
N ALA A 143 2.12 -5.41 -1.67
CA ALA A 143 2.00 -5.77 -0.27
C ALA A 143 3.35 -6.11 0.38
N VAL A 144 4.16 -6.96 -0.26
CA VAL A 144 5.48 -7.34 0.25
C VAL A 144 6.45 -6.16 0.21
N GLY A 145 6.47 -5.41 -0.89
CA GLY A 145 7.31 -4.23 -1.06
C GLY A 145 7.02 -3.16 -0.02
N GLY A 146 5.74 -2.87 0.23
CA GLY A 146 5.31 -1.95 1.27
C GLY A 146 5.78 -2.37 2.65
N TYR A 147 5.57 -3.64 3.04
CA TYR A 147 6.05 -4.14 4.32
C TYR A 147 7.56 -4.00 4.50
N VAL A 148 8.33 -4.38 3.48
CA VAL A 148 9.80 -4.28 3.50
C VAL A 148 10.22 -2.81 3.62
N LEU A 149 9.61 -1.91 2.84
CA LEU A 149 9.89 -0.48 2.89
C LEU A 149 9.58 0.10 4.29
N GLY A 150 8.46 -0.29 4.89
CA GLY A 150 8.08 0.09 6.24
C GLY A 150 9.07 -0.37 7.30
N VAL A 151 9.49 -1.64 7.25
CA VAL A 151 10.51 -2.18 8.16
C VAL A 151 11.85 -1.45 7.99
N VAL A 152 12.33 -1.30 6.76
CA VAL A 152 13.63 -0.69 6.48
C VAL A 152 13.66 0.77 6.92
N SER A 153 12.64 1.55 6.58
CA SER A 153 12.56 2.97 6.99
C SER A 153 12.51 3.11 8.51
N ALA A 154 11.76 2.24 9.20
CA ALA A 154 11.67 2.24 10.65
C ALA A 154 12.97 1.79 11.35
N LEU A 155 13.74 0.88 10.76
CA LEU A 155 15.06 0.50 11.27
C LEU A 155 16.07 1.66 11.22
N LEU A 156 15.89 2.59 10.28
CA LEU A 156 16.68 3.83 10.19
C LEU A 156 16.23 4.89 11.21
N GLY A 157 15.12 4.66 11.92
CA GLY A 157 14.59 5.48 13.00
C GLY A 157 13.26 6.15 12.65
N VAL A 158 12.64 6.76 13.67
CA VAL A 158 11.30 7.39 13.57
C VAL A 158 11.22 8.42 12.45
N ARG A 159 12.21 9.32 12.36
CA ARG A 159 12.22 10.36 11.32
C ARG A 159 12.30 9.78 9.91
N SER A 160 13.03 8.68 9.71
CA SER A 160 13.09 7.97 8.43
C SER A 160 11.80 7.25 8.09
N ALA A 161 11.13 6.65 9.09
CA ALA A 161 9.78 6.13 8.91
C ALA A 161 8.82 7.24 8.47
N MET A 162 8.89 8.41 9.10
CA MET A 162 8.06 9.56 8.71
C MET A 162 8.48 10.14 7.34
N THR A 163 9.76 10.12 6.95
CA THR A 163 10.16 10.46 5.57
C THR A 163 9.54 9.51 4.56
N CYS A 164 9.48 8.22 4.88
CA CYS A 164 8.81 7.23 4.03
C CYS A 164 7.33 7.56 3.86
N THR A 165 6.63 7.83 4.97
CA THR A 165 5.24 8.29 4.95
C THR A 165 5.09 9.55 4.09
N GLU A 166 5.82 10.63 4.38
CA GLU A 166 5.72 11.89 3.62
C GLU A 166 5.91 11.68 2.11
N ALA A 167 6.89 10.85 1.71
CA ALA A 167 7.18 10.57 0.31
C ALA A 167 6.07 9.76 -0.38
N VAL A 168 5.52 8.76 0.31
CA VAL A 168 4.43 7.92 -0.19
C VAL A 168 3.15 8.74 -0.32
N GLU A 169 2.75 9.45 0.72
CA GLU A 169 1.50 10.23 0.72
C GLU A 169 1.57 11.42 -0.24
N THR A 170 2.75 12.02 -0.41
CA THR A 170 2.94 13.01 -1.49
C THR A 170 2.61 12.40 -2.85
N LYS A 171 3.04 11.16 -3.10
CA LYS A 171 2.84 10.51 -4.39
C LYS A 171 1.39 10.04 -4.58
N ILE A 172 0.80 9.44 -3.55
CA ILE A 172 -0.59 8.97 -3.55
C ILE A 172 -1.54 10.17 -3.66
N GLY A 173 -1.38 11.21 -2.83
CA GLY A 173 -2.20 12.42 -2.88
C GLY A 173 -2.12 13.16 -4.23
N THR A 174 -0.94 13.19 -4.86
CA THR A 174 -0.80 13.71 -6.24
C THR A 174 -1.59 12.85 -7.23
N HIS A 175 -1.50 11.53 -7.10
CA HIS A 175 -2.23 10.61 -7.97
C HIS A 175 -3.75 10.79 -7.84
N TYR A 176 -4.27 10.89 -6.62
CA TYR A 176 -5.69 11.19 -6.40
C TYR A 176 -6.13 12.53 -6.98
N ASN A 177 -5.31 13.58 -6.84
CA ASN A 177 -5.60 14.87 -7.46
C ASN A 177 -5.68 14.79 -8.99
N ASP A 178 -4.75 14.09 -9.62
CA ASP A 178 -4.77 13.88 -11.07
C ASP A 178 -6.01 13.08 -11.50
N GLN A 179 -6.36 12.01 -10.77
CA GLN A 179 -7.57 11.23 -11.04
C GLN A 179 -8.85 12.04 -10.89
N LEU A 180 -8.97 12.86 -9.84
CA LEU A 180 -10.13 13.71 -9.63
C LEU A 180 -10.28 14.72 -10.76
N ARG A 181 -9.17 15.33 -11.21
CA ARG A 181 -9.19 16.25 -12.36
C ARG A 181 -9.78 15.56 -13.59
N ASP A 182 -9.33 14.34 -13.89
CA ASP A 182 -9.79 13.60 -15.06
C ASP A 182 -11.26 13.15 -14.88
N LEU A 183 -11.64 12.64 -13.71
CA LEU A 183 -13.01 12.24 -13.39
C LEU A 183 -13.98 13.41 -13.45
N HIS A 184 -13.57 14.62 -13.06
CA HIS A 184 -14.41 15.83 -13.14
C HIS A 184 -14.69 16.28 -14.57
N THR A 185 -13.90 15.83 -15.55
CA THR A 185 -14.24 16.04 -16.98
C THR A 185 -15.43 15.19 -17.42
N LEU A 186 -15.74 14.13 -16.67
CA LEU A 186 -16.83 13.20 -16.98
C LEU A 186 -18.15 13.65 -16.34
N GLN A 187 -19.16 13.89 -17.17
CA GLN A 187 -20.51 14.32 -16.74
C GLN A 187 -21.45 13.13 -16.50
N HIS A 188 -21.03 12.21 -15.62
CA HIS A 188 -21.84 11.07 -15.17
C HIS A 188 -22.10 11.19 -13.66
N ALA A 189 -23.37 11.32 -13.27
CA ALA A 189 -23.78 11.46 -11.87
C ALA A 189 -23.53 10.17 -11.06
N GLU A 190 -23.52 9.04 -11.75
CA GLU A 190 -23.21 7.74 -11.19
C GLU A 190 -21.74 7.63 -10.74
N LEU A 191 -20.85 8.49 -11.25
CA LEU A 191 -19.45 8.56 -10.80
C LEU A 191 -19.26 9.46 -9.58
N ASP A 192 -20.32 10.12 -9.08
CA ASP A 192 -20.18 11.06 -7.97
C ASP A 192 -19.71 10.38 -6.68
N GLU A 193 -20.08 9.12 -6.44
CA GLU A 193 -19.60 8.37 -5.28
C GLU A 193 -18.12 8.01 -5.40
N LEU A 194 -17.68 7.61 -6.60
CA LEU A 194 -16.25 7.38 -6.88
C LEU A 194 -15.44 8.66 -6.65
N LYS A 195 -15.92 9.80 -7.17
CA LYS A 195 -15.27 11.11 -6.98
C LYS A 195 -15.22 11.50 -5.50
N ARG A 196 -16.33 11.35 -4.77
CA ARG A 196 -16.39 11.67 -3.33
C ARG A 196 -15.44 10.82 -2.50
N SER A 197 -15.42 9.52 -2.75
CA SER A 197 -14.57 8.59 -1.99
C SER A 197 -13.09 8.78 -2.30
N ILE A 198 -12.72 9.03 -3.56
CA ILE A 198 -11.35 9.41 -3.93
C ILE A 198 -10.95 10.74 -3.28
N ALA A 199 -11.82 11.75 -3.30
CA ALA A 199 -11.55 13.04 -2.65
C ALA A 199 -11.36 12.90 -1.14
N LYS A 200 -12.15 12.05 -0.49
CA LYS A 200 -11.99 11.71 0.92
C LYS A 200 -10.61 11.09 1.19
N CYS A 201 -10.23 10.05 0.45
CA CYS A 201 -8.93 9.40 0.65
C CYS A 201 -7.79 10.41 0.46
N ARG A 202 -7.84 11.22 -0.61
CA ARG A 202 -6.88 12.31 -0.83
C ARG A 202 -6.75 13.25 0.36
N ASP A 203 -7.86 13.69 0.94
CA ASP A 203 -7.84 14.65 2.06
C ASP A 203 -7.23 14.02 3.31
N GLU A 204 -7.51 12.74 3.58
CA GLU A 204 -6.87 11.98 4.66
C GLU A 204 -5.37 11.74 4.38
N GLU A 205 -4.95 11.53 3.13
CA GLU A 205 -3.51 11.45 2.80
C GLU A 205 -2.74 12.74 3.07
N LEU A 206 -3.39 13.89 2.89
CA LEU A 206 -2.76 15.17 3.23
C LEU A 206 -2.58 15.30 4.75
N GLU A 207 -3.54 14.81 5.55
CA GLU A 207 -3.40 14.74 7.01
C GLU A 207 -2.27 13.79 7.43
N HIS A 208 -2.13 12.63 6.77
CA HIS A 208 -1.02 11.71 6.99
C HIS A 208 0.34 12.35 6.66
N LEU A 209 0.42 13.08 5.54
CA LEU A 209 1.61 13.82 5.14
C LEU A 209 1.99 14.88 6.18
N ASP A 210 1.03 15.70 6.60
CA ASP A 210 1.26 16.76 7.60
C ASP A 210 1.71 16.15 8.94
N THR A 211 1.07 15.07 9.36
CA THR A 211 1.46 14.28 10.53
C THR A 211 2.90 13.81 10.44
N ALA A 212 3.34 13.33 9.27
CA ALA A 212 4.72 12.88 9.07
C ALA A 212 5.72 14.05 9.20
N VAL A 213 5.38 15.21 8.66
CA VAL A 213 6.20 16.43 8.77
C VAL A 213 6.33 16.86 10.23
N ASP A 214 5.22 16.87 10.97
CA ASP A 214 5.16 17.22 12.40
C ASP A 214 5.98 16.25 13.27
N HIS A 215 6.04 14.97 12.88
CA HIS A 215 6.89 13.96 13.51
C HIS A 215 8.33 13.94 12.97
N GLY A 216 8.74 15.00 12.25
CA GLY A 216 10.12 15.26 11.91
C GLY A 216 10.63 14.54 10.67
N ALA A 217 9.76 14.17 9.72
CA ALA A 217 10.16 13.60 8.43
C ALA A 217 11.30 14.39 7.77
N ARG A 218 11.17 15.71 7.71
CA ARG A 218 12.15 16.63 7.09
C ARG A 218 13.45 16.78 7.87
N MET A 219 13.50 16.23 9.09
CA MET A 219 14.66 16.24 9.98
C MET A 219 15.43 14.92 9.97
N ALA A 220 15.06 13.98 9.09
CA ALA A 220 15.75 12.72 8.93
C ALA A 220 17.15 12.91 8.31
N PRO A 221 18.16 12.11 8.73
CA PRO A 221 19.45 12.09 8.05
C PRO A 221 19.27 11.76 6.56
N LEU A 222 19.90 12.50 5.65
CA LEU A 222 19.74 12.27 4.21
C LEU A 222 18.28 12.37 3.71
N TYR A 223 17.44 13.17 4.38
CA TYR A 223 16.02 13.35 4.04
C TYR A 223 15.74 13.41 2.53
N ARG A 224 16.39 14.33 1.80
CA ARG A 224 16.15 14.51 0.35
C ARG A 224 16.41 13.24 -0.44
N LEU A 225 17.43 12.47 -0.09
CA LEU A 225 17.74 11.22 -0.78
C LEU A 225 16.68 10.17 -0.51
N GLN A 226 16.28 9.99 0.76
CA GLN A 226 15.23 9.05 1.15
C GLN A 226 13.91 9.40 0.46
N PHE A 227 13.50 10.68 0.55
CA PHE A 227 12.26 11.18 -0.02
C PHE A 227 12.18 10.97 -1.53
N GLU A 228 13.19 11.41 -2.28
CA GLU A 228 13.18 11.29 -3.74
C GLU A 228 13.30 9.83 -4.21
N LEU A 229 14.06 8.99 -3.50
CA LEU A 229 14.17 7.57 -3.82
C LEU A 229 12.82 6.85 -3.64
N ILE A 230 12.15 7.08 -2.51
CA ILE A 230 10.87 6.45 -2.19
C ILE A 230 9.80 6.95 -3.15
N LYS A 231 9.68 8.27 -3.33
CA LYS A 231 8.73 8.88 -4.26
C LYS A 231 8.94 8.41 -5.71
N GLY A 232 10.19 8.30 -6.14
CA GLY A 232 10.56 7.74 -7.44
C GLY A 232 10.16 6.27 -7.58
N GLY A 233 10.42 5.47 -6.55
CA GLY A 233 9.99 4.06 -6.47
C GLY A 233 8.47 3.91 -6.57
N CYS A 234 7.70 4.73 -5.85
CA CYS A 234 6.23 4.77 -5.96
C CYS A 234 5.78 5.13 -7.38
N GLY A 235 6.46 6.07 -8.04
CA GLY A 235 6.19 6.40 -9.44
C GLY A 235 6.38 5.23 -10.40
N VAL A 236 7.45 4.46 -10.23
CA VAL A 236 7.70 3.23 -11.02
C VAL A 236 6.64 2.17 -10.71
N ALA A 237 6.28 1.99 -9.45
CA ALA A 237 5.25 1.02 -9.04
C ALA A 237 3.88 1.35 -9.66
N ILE A 238 3.46 2.62 -9.62
CA ILE A 238 2.24 3.09 -10.28
C ILE A 238 2.30 2.76 -11.76
N TRP A 239 3.36 3.18 -12.47
CA TRP A 239 3.54 2.95 -13.91
C TRP A 239 3.44 1.47 -14.29
N LEU A 240 3.98 0.57 -13.47
CA LEU A 240 3.88 -0.88 -13.66
C LEU A 240 2.46 -1.40 -13.44
N CYS A 241 1.80 -0.95 -12.36
CA CYS A 241 0.44 -1.38 -12.02
C CYS A 241 -0.61 -0.91 -13.04
N GLU A 242 -0.39 0.20 -13.75
CA GLU A 242 -1.31 0.62 -14.84
C GLU A 242 -1.31 -0.36 -16.03
N ARG A 243 -0.25 -1.17 -16.17
CA ARG A 243 0.01 -2.01 -17.36
C ARG A 243 -0.25 -3.50 -17.14
N ILE A 244 -0.33 -3.95 -15.89
CA ILE A 244 -0.37 -5.36 -15.49
C ILE A 244 -1.62 -5.62 -14.63
#